data_AF-A0A2N0QN48-F1
#
_entry.id   AF-A0A2N0QN48-F1
#
_cell.length_a   1.000
_cell.length_b   1.000
_cell.length_c   1.000
_cell.angle_alpha   90.00
_cell.angle_beta   90.00
_cell.angle_gamma   90.00
#
_symmetry.space_group_name_H-M   'P 1'
#
loop_
_entity.id
_entity.type
_entity.pdbx_description
1 polymer ?
#
loop_
_entity_poly.entity_id
_entity_poly.type
_entity_poly.pdbx_seq_one_letter_code
_entity_poly.pdbx_strand_id
1 'polypeptide(L)'
;MSFAHHLFIEQSFNHTKEGGYLFFLIPANLFESEQANDLHKFLKKHAWIQAIIQLPENLFASKAHEKSILILQKQSKTLRAPREVLLAKVPNMSNKDALSMFFEKVQMWKENK
;
A
#
# COMPACT_ATOMS: atom_id res chain seq x y z
N MET A 1 1.83 -12.52 20.56
CA MET A 1 1.52 -13.28 19.33
C MET A 1 1.66 -12.33 18.15
N SER A 2 2.49 -12.64 17.15
CA SER A 2 2.59 -11.81 15.94
C SER A 2 1.33 -12.00 15.09
N PHE A 3 0.78 -10.92 14.52
CA PHE A 3 -0.37 -11.03 13.63
C PHE A 3 0.01 -11.74 12.32
N ALA A 4 -0.84 -12.66 11.85
CA ALA A 4 -0.60 -13.43 10.63
C ALA A 4 -0.33 -12.54 9.40
N HIS A 5 -1.05 -11.44 9.27
CA HIS A 5 -0.87 -10.50 8.15
C HIS A 5 0.51 -9.79 8.16
N HIS A 6 1.12 -9.57 9.34
CA HIS A 6 2.50 -9.07 9.42
C HIS A 6 3.50 -10.11 8.94
N LEU A 7 3.33 -11.37 9.35
CA LEU A 7 4.18 -12.47 8.90
C LEU A 7 4.08 -12.69 7.39
N PHE A 8 2.87 -12.56 6.81
CA PHE A 8 2.71 -12.64 5.35
C PHE A 8 3.46 -11.54 4.62
N ILE A 9 3.45 -10.30 5.12
CA ILE A 9 4.21 -9.19 4.53
C ILE A 9 5.70 -9.49 4.60
N GLU A 10 6.21 -9.89 5.76
CA GLU A 10 7.63 -10.19 5.98
C GLU A 10 8.11 -11.36 5.10
N GLN A 11 7.37 -12.47 5.06
CA GLN A 11 7.76 -13.62 4.27
C GLN A 11 7.69 -13.34 2.77
N SER A 12 6.67 -12.63 2.29
CA SER A 12 6.59 -12.20 0.89
C SER A 12 7.78 -11.28 0.53
N PHE A 13 8.18 -10.43 1.47
CA PHE A 13 9.33 -9.54 1.31
C PHE A 13 10.66 -10.31 1.19
N ASN A 14 10.85 -11.35 2.01
CA ASN A 14 12.03 -12.21 1.96
C ASN A 14 12.20 -12.90 0.60
N HIS A 15 11.10 -13.31 -0.03
CA HIS A 15 11.11 -13.97 -1.34
C HIS A 15 11.10 -13.00 -2.53
N THR A 16 10.95 -11.71 -2.29
CA THR A 16 10.99 -10.69 -3.35
C THR A 16 12.44 -10.36 -3.70
N LYS A 17 12.75 -10.21 -4.99
CA LYS A 17 14.06 -9.76 -5.46
C LYS A 17 14.33 -8.31 -5.06
N GLU A 18 15.59 -7.92 -4.92
CA GLU A 18 15.99 -6.52 -4.69
C GLU A 18 15.35 -5.60 -5.74
N GLY A 19 14.77 -4.47 -5.31
CA GLY A 19 14.06 -3.54 -6.19
C GLY A 19 12.68 -4.01 -6.68
N GLY A 20 12.28 -5.24 -6.35
CA GLY A 20 10.99 -5.82 -6.72
C GLY A 20 9.82 -5.19 -5.97
N TYR A 21 8.63 -5.28 -6.57
CA TYR A 21 7.41 -4.72 -6.01
C TYR A 21 6.55 -5.78 -5.33
N LEU A 22 5.87 -5.38 -4.26
CA LEU A 22 4.87 -6.18 -3.57
C LEU A 22 3.56 -5.40 -3.51
N PHE A 23 2.45 -6.10 -3.73
CA PHE A 23 1.10 -5.55 -3.69
C PHE A 23 0.30 -6.36 -2.68
N PHE A 24 -0.17 -5.70 -1.62
CA PHE A 24 -0.95 -6.35 -0.58
C PHE A 24 -2.32 -5.72 -0.48
N LEU A 25 -3.34 -6.56 -0.30
CA LEU A 25 -4.65 -6.13 0.13
C LEU A 25 -4.70 -6.26 1.66
N ILE A 26 -4.69 -5.13 2.34
CA ILE A 26 -4.56 -5.03 3.80
C ILE A 26 -5.82 -4.42 4.43
N PRO A 27 -6.11 -4.67 5.71
CA PRO A 27 -7.09 -3.87 6.44
C PRO A 27 -6.76 -2.37 6.36
N ALA A 28 -7.76 -1.52 6.17
CA ALA A 28 -7.55 -0.08 6.05
C ALA A 28 -6.87 0.54 7.29
N ASN A 29 -7.07 -0.06 8.47
CA ASN A 29 -6.51 0.34 9.76
C ASN A 29 -5.21 -0.39 10.16
N LEU A 30 -4.51 -1.04 9.22
CA LEU A 30 -3.29 -1.81 9.52
C LEU A 30 -2.25 -0.99 10.30
N PHE A 31 -2.06 0.27 9.89
CA PHE A 31 -1.09 1.21 10.47
C PHE A 31 -1.58 1.93 11.73
N GLU A 32 -2.79 1.63 12.20
CA GLU A 32 -3.39 2.18 13.43
C GLU A 32 -3.55 1.11 14.51
N SER A 33 -3.21 -0.16 14.20
CA SER A 33 -3.30 -1.28 15.14
C SER A 33 -2.21 -1.22 16.22
N GLU A 34 -2.40 -1.95 17.33
CA GLU A 34 -1.40 -2.04 18.41
C GLU A 34 -0.01 -2.48 17.93
N GLN A 35 0.05 -3.28 16.86
CA GLN A 35 1.30 -3.79 16.28
C GLN A 35 1.81 -2.96 15.09
N ALA A 36 1.17 -1.83 14.78
CA ALA A 36 1.57 -0.96 13.66
C ALA A 36 3.02 -0.48 13.79
N ASN A 37 3.47 -0.21 15.01
CA ASN A 37 4.84 0.23 15.28
C ASN A 37 5.90 -0.77 14.81
N ASP A 38 5.65 -2.07 14.97
CA ASP A 38 6.61 -3.10 14.56
C ASP A 38 6.63 -3.25 13.04
N LEU A 39 5.47 -3.20 12.40
CA LEU A 39 5.37 -3.16 10.94
C LEU A 39 6.10 -1.92 10.37
N HIS A 40 5.90 -0.74 10.96
CA HIS A 40 6.58 0.48 10.54
C HIS A 40 8.11 0.37 10.64
N LYS A 41 8.63 -0.19 11.74
CA LYS A 41 10.07 -0.43 11.91
C LYS A 41 10.61 -1.37 10.83
N PHE A 42 9.90 -2.48 10.57
CA PHE A 42 10.27 -3.42 9.52
C PHE A 42 10.30 -2.74 8.15
N LEU A 43 9.21 -2.07 7.77
CA LEU A 43 9.10 -1.40 6.47
C LEU A 43 10.15 -0.30 6.30
N LYS A 44 10.40 0.53 7.30
CA LYS A 44 11.42 1.60 7.23
C LYS A 44 12.83 1.05 6.98
N LYS A 45 13.14 -0.10 7.56
CA LYS A 45 14.45 -0.73 7.43
C LYS A 45 14.64 -1.46 6.10
N HIS A 46 13.57 -2.03 5.55
CA HIS A 46 13.69 -3.00 4.46
C HIS A 46 13.04 -2.54 3.15
N ALA A 47 11.96 -1.76 3.21
CA ALA A 47 11.13 -1.43 2.06
C ALA A 47 11.05 0.09 1.82
N TRP A 48 10.58 0.47 0.64
CA TRP A 48 10.02 1.78 0.36
C TRP A 48 8.52 1.63 0.13
N ILE A 49 7.72 2.39 0.88
CA ILE A 49 6.29 2.47 0.62
C ILE A 49 6.09 3.30 -0.64
N GLN A 50 5.41 2.74 -1.63
CA GLN A 50 5.17 3.39 -2.91
C GLN A 50 3.80 4.04 -2.92
N ALA A 51 2.78 3.29 -2.51
CA ALA A 51 1.43 3.82 -2.42
C ALA A 51 0.61 3.10 -1.36
N ILE A 52 -0.37 3.82 -0.83
CA ILE A 52 -1.48 3.28 -0.06
C ILE A 52 -2.76 3.78 -0.73
N ILE A 53 -3.53 2.84 -1.28
CA ILE A 53 -4.75 3.14 -2.04
C ILE A 53 -5.93 2.55 -1.28
N GLN A 54 -6.72 3.39 -0.61
CA GLN A 54 -7.93 2.96 0.08
C GLN A 54 -9.02 2.65 -0.95
N LEU A 55 -9.60 1.45 -0.85
CA LEU A 55 -10.68 1.04 -1.73
C LEU A 55 -12.01 1.68 -1.30
N PRO A 56 -13.00 1.79 -2.22
CA PRO A 56 -14.27 2.41 -1.92
C PRO A 56 -15.05 1.62 -0.85
N GLU A 57 -15.63 2.32 0.11
CA GLU A 57 -16.33 1.72 1.26
C GLU A 57 -17.50 0.83 0.82
N ASN A 58 -18.15 1.19 -0.29
CA ASN A 58 -19.27 0.44 -0.86
C ASN A 58 -18.89 -0.91 -1.47
N LEU A 59 -17.60 -1.27 -1.55
CA LEU A 59 -17.15 -2.62 -1.87
C LEU A 59 -17.23 -3.59 -0.68
N PHE A 60 -17.42 -3.08 0.53
CA PHE A 60 -17.35 -3.87 1.75
C PHE A 60 -18.68 -3.84 2.50
N ALA A 61 -19.01 -4.94 3.17
CA ALA A 61 -20.26 -5.07 3.92
C ALA A 61 -20.31 -4.14 5.15
N SER A 62 -19.15 -3.74 5.68
CA SER A 62 -19.06 -2.82 6.82
C SER A 62 -17.72 -2.09 6.83
N LYS A 63 -17.66 -0.98 7.56
CA LYS A 63 -16.45 -0.17 7.77
C LYS A 63 -15.27 -0.98 8.35
N ALA A 64 -15.57 -1.97 9.20
CA ALA A 64 -14.56 -2.84 9.80
C ALA A 64 -13.86 -3.77 8.78
N HIS A 65 -14.43 -3.92 7.58
CA HIS A 65 -13.90 -4.76 6.51
C HIS A 65 -13.26 -3.97 5.39
N GLU A 66 -13.19 -2.65 5.49
CA GLU A 66 -12.51 -1.82 4.51
C GLU A 66 -11.06 -2.25 4.33
N LYS A 67 -10.65 -2.30 3.07
CA LYS A 67 -9.29 -2.68 2.69
C LYS A 67 -8.61 -1.59 1.89
N SER A 68 -7.30 -1.59 1.98
CA SER A 68 -6.42 -0.75 1.19
C SER A 68 -5.44 -1.62 0.40
N ILE A 69 -5.01 -1.14 -0.74
CA ILE A 69 -3.88 -1.70 -1.48
C ILE A 69 -2.61 -1.01 -0.96
N LEU A 70 -1.72 -1.78 -0.35
CA LEU A 70 -0.38 -1.36 0.02
C LEU A 70 0.60 -1.79 -1.06
N ILE A 71 1.28 -0.83 -1.67
CA ILE A 71 2.34 -1.07 -2.65
C ILE A 71 3.68 -0.80 -1.99
N LEU A 72 4.52 -1.84 -1.92
CA LEU A 72 5.88 -1.74 -1.41
C LEU A 72 6.88 -2.00 -2.54
N GLN A 73 8.07 -1.43 -2.40
CA GLN A 73 9.23 -1.82 -3.19
C GLN A 73 10.34 -2.25 -2.25
N LYS A 74 10.94 -3.42 -2.51
CA LYS A 74 12.13 -3.86 -1.80
C LYS A 74 13.27 -2.90 -2.09
N GLN A 75 13.96 -2.44 -1.04
CA GLN A 75 15.11 -1.56 -1.21
C GLN A 75 16.16 -2.25 -2.10
N SER A 76 17.02 -1.46 -2.74
CA SER A 76 18.16 -1.97 -3.48
C SER A 76 19.24 -0.90 -3.57
N LYS A 77 20.48 -1.31 -3.88
CA LYS A 77 21.61 -0.39 -3.98
C LYS A 77 21.55 0.54 -5.21
N THR A 78 20.80 0.16 -6.25
CA THR A 78 20.77 0.85 -7.54
C THR A 78 19.54 1.74 -7.72
N LEU A 79 18.52 1.57 -6.88
CA LEU A 79 17.27 2.35 -6.92
C LEU A 79 17.21 3.30 -5.73
N ARG A 80 16.22 4.20 -5.73
CA ARG A 80 16.02 5.18 -4.66
C ARG A 80 14.57 5.13 -4.16
N ALA A 81 14.40 5.61 -2.94
CA ALA A 81 13.07 5.84 -2.37
C ALA A 81 12.26 6.80 -3.26
N PRO A 82 10.93 6.65 -3.31
CA PRO A 82 10.08 7.61 -4.01
C PRO A 82 10.19 8.97 -3.31
N ARG A 83 10.08 10.06 -4.10
CA ARG A 83 10.04 11.42 -3.54
C ARG A 83 8.83 11.61 -2.64
N GLU A 84 7.69 11.07 -3.07
CA GLU A 84 6.43 11.16 -2.36
C GLU A 84 5.71 9.81 -2.42
N VAL A 85 5.14 9.40 -1.28
CA VAL A 85 4.26 8.24 -1.20
C VAL A 85 2.88 8.64 -1.70
N LEU A 86 2.32 7.87 -2.62
CA LEU A 86 0.95 8.11 -3.06
C LEU A 86 -0.04 7.65 -1.99
N LEU A 87 -0.74 8.59 -1.38
CA LEU A 87 -1.91 8.33 -0.54
C LEU A 87 -3.16 8.68 -1.33
N ALA A 88 -3.98 7.69 -1.66
CA ALA A 88 -5.14 7.92 -2.50
C ALA A 88 -6.35 7.14 -1.99
N LYS A 89 -7.55 7.72 -2.15
CA LYS A 89 -8.82 7.03 -1.93
C LYS A 89 -9.51 6.88 -3.28
N VAL A 90 -9.84 5.65 -3.64
CA VAL A 90 -10.56 5.37 -4.87
C VAL A 90 -11.99 5.89 -4.71
N PRO A 91 -12.53 6.65 -5.69
CA PRO A 91 -13.92 7.08 -5.66
C PRO A 91 -14.86 5.89 -5.83
N ASN A 92 -16.16 6.10 -5.62
CA ASN A 92 -17.15 5.07 -5.92
C ASN A 92 -17.01 4.61 -7.38
N MET A 93 -16.85 3.30 -7.58
CA MET A 93 -16.64 2.69 -8.91
C MET A 93 -17.78 2.96 -9.90
N SER A 94 -18.98 3.27 -9.42
CA SER A 94 -20.12 3.64 -10.27
C SER A 94 -19.99 5.04 -10.89
N ASN A 95 -19.14 5.91 -10.33
CA ASN A 95 -18.89 7.26 -10.86
C ASN A 95 -17.69 7.23 -11.83
N LYS A 96 -17.98 7.07 -13.12
CA LYS A 96 -16.97 6.92 -14.18
C LYS A 96 -16.05 8.14 -14.28
N ASP A 97 -16.59 9.35 -14.18
CA ASP A 97 -15.80 10.58 -14.33
C ASP A 97 -14.81 10.74 -13.17
N ALA A 98 -15.28 10.52 -11.94
CA ALA A 98 -14.43 10.54 -10.76
C ALA A 98 -13.33 9.47 -10.85
N LEU A 99 -13.68 8.28 -11.33
CA LEU A 99 -12.73 7.18 -11.48
C LEU A 99 -11.67 7.48 -12.57
N SER A 100 -12.06 8.11 -13.68
CA SER A 100 -11.12 8.55 -14.71
C SER A 100 -10.11 9.57 -14.16
N MET A 101 -10.61 10.62 -13.49
CA MET A 101 -9.75 11.62 -12.84
C MET A 101 -8.83 11.02 -11.78
N PHE A 102 -9.28 9.97 -11.07
CA PHE A 102 -8.44 9.25 -10.14
C PHE A 102 -7.26 8.58 -10.86
N PHE A 103 -7.51 7.86 -11.96
CA PHE A 103 -6.45 7.19 -12.72
C PHE A 103 -5.47 8.19 -13.36
N GLU A 104 -5.95 9.33 -13.85
CA GLU A 104 -5.08 10.42 -14.34
C GLU A 104 -4.11 10.89 -13.24
N LYS A 105 -4.60 11.11 -12.01
CA LYS A 105 -3.75 11.50 -10.88
C LYS A 105 -2.72 10.43 -10.52
N VAL A 106 -3.12 9.15 -10.55
CA VAL A 106 -2.19 8.03 -10.30
C VAL A 106 -1.11 7.97 -11.38
N GLN A 107 -1.48 8.22 -12.64
CA GLN A 107 -0.53 8.25 -13.74
C GLN A 107 0.46 9.42 -13.62
N MET A 108 -0.04 10.62 -13.33
CA MET A 108 0.82 11.79 -13.09
C MET A 108 1.79 11.57 -11.93
N TRP A 109 1.35 10.91 -10.84
CA TRP A 109 2.25 10.56 -9.75
C TRP A 109 3.33 9.56 -10.21
N LYS A 110 2.95 8.54 -10.97
CA LYS A 110 3.89 7.51 -11.47
C LYS A 110 4.96 8.12 -12.38
N GLU A 111 4.62 9.11 -13.19
CA GLU A 111 5.55 9.80 -14.09
C GLU A 111 6.51 10.75 -13.35
N ASN A 112 6.08 11.30 -12.20
CA ASN A 112 6.89 12.21 -11.38
C ASN A 112 7.70 11.50 -10.27
N LYS A 113 7.56 10.18 -10.14
CA LYS A 113 8.26 9.32 -9.18
C LYS A 113 9.71 9.08 -9.58
#